data_AF-A0A645BTJ7-F1
#
_entry.id   AF-A0A645BTJ7-F1
#
_cell.length_a   1.000
_cell.length_b   1.000
_cell.length_c   1.000
_cell.angle_alpha   90.00
_cell.angle_beta   90.00
_cell.angle_gamma   90.00
#
_symmetry.space_group_name_H-M   'P 1'
#
loop_
_entity.id
_entity.type
_entity.pdbx_description
1 polymer ?
#
loop_
_entity_poly.entity_id
_entity_poly.type
_entity_poly.pdbx_seq_one_letter_code
_entity_poly.pdbx_strand_id
1 'polypeptide(L)'
;MDTEAIIPIDSHPTSINIEIDADYLNGQFQSKEKSPVLQSLLLNTQPLLFEQMIYPSLQKIIDEIVVQSTDKTFELFYLRIKAEELVCQLLMELEKRDEKQLYALNSRDIQAIYKVKEQMLEHLETPPLINELAVCAGMSPSKLKRLFKQIFGNSIFSYYQDFRMKEAARLLKEEKLSVSEVGYQMGFTNLSHFSRVFNEHLGMKLKQFSRLQSG
;
A
#
# COMPACT_ATOMS: atom_id res chain seq x y z
N MET A 1 11.67 0.57 18.60
CA MET A 1 12.03 0.04 17.26
C MET A 1 12.17 1.28 16.40
N ASP A 2 13.38 1.60 15.92
CA ASP A 2 13.59 2.81 15.13
C ASP A 2 12.79 2.69 13.83
N THR A 3 11.65 3.40 13.78
CA THR A 3 10.71 3.45 12.66
C THR A 3 11.23 4.28 11.49
N GLU A 4 12.42 4.88 11.60
CA GLU A 4 13.02 5.74 10.58
C GLU A 4 13.59 5.01 9.36
N ALA A 5 13.62 3.67 9.35
CA ALA A 5 14.45 2.93 8.40
C ALA A 5 13.70 2.24 7.25
N ILE A 6 12.70 2.89 6.63
CA ILE A 6 12.25 2.53 5.27
C ILE A 6 11.68 3.76 4.55
N ILE A 7 12.53 4.73 4.23
CA ILE A 7 12.20 5.76 3.24
C ILE A 7 13.40 5.84 2.27
N PRO A 8 13.19 5.75 0.95
CA PRO A 8 14.28 5.89 -0.03
C PRO A 8 15.04 7.20 0.18
N ILE A 9 16.37 7.10 0.26
CA ILE A 9 17.32 8.19 0.62
C ILE A 9 17.21 9.41 -0.33
N ASP A 10 16.69 9.22 -1.55
CA ASP A 10 16.58 10.28 -2.58
C ASP A 10 15.18 10.93 -2.67
N SER A 11 14.32 10.70 -1.69
CA SER A 11 13.05 11.40 -1.56
C SER A 11 13.08 12.35 -0.37
N HIS A 12 12.56 13.57 -0.53
CA HIS A 12 12.20 14.44 0.60
C HIS A 12 10.70 14.28 0.89
N PRO A 13 10.20 13.12 1.36
CA PRO A 13 8.79 13.01 1.67
C PRO A 13 8.51 13.82 2.93
N THR A 14 7.51 14.66 2.87
CA THR A 14 6.87 15.17 4.07
C THR A 14 6.22 13.98 4.77
N SER A 15 6.71 13.60 5.94
CA SER A 15 6.14 12.53 6.76
C SER A 15 5.27 13.10 7.87
N ILE A 16 4.18 12.40 8.18
CA ILE A 16 3.35 12.65 9.36
C ILE A 16 3.47 11.42 10.24
N ASN A 17 4.08 11.58 11.41
CA ASN A 17 4.21 10.51 12.39
C ASN A 17 3.12 10.68 13.46
N ILE A 18 2.34 9.62 13.67
CA ILE A 18 1.30 9.57 14.69
C ILE A 18 1.66 8.43 15.65
N GLU A 19 1.89 8.79 16.91
CA GLU A 19 2.20 7.85 17.99
C GLU A 19 1.00 7.76 18.94
N ILE A 20 0.61 6.53 19.27
CA ILE A 20 -0.56 6.27 20.11
C ILE A 20 -0.23 5.17 21.09
N ASP A 21 -0.61 5.39 22.35
CA ASP A 21 -0.52 4.40 23.39
C ASP A 21 -1.49 3.22 23.13
N ALA A 22 -0.98 2.00 23.27
CA ALA A 22 -1.76 0.80 22.96
C ALA A 22 -2.94 0.60 23.93
N ASP A 23 -2.78 0.95 25.22
CA ASP A 23 -3.84 0.82 26.21
C ASP A 23 -4.95 1.85 25.95
N TYR A 24 -4.58 3.08 25.59
CA TYR A 24 -5.54 4.10 25.14
C TYR A 24 -6.36 3.58 23.95
N LEU A 25 -5.68 3.07 22.92
CA LEU A 25 -6.34 2.60 21.71
C LEU A 25 -7.24 1.40 21.98
N ASN A 26 -6.79 0.46 22.81
CA ASN A 26 -7.58 -0.71 23.19
C ASN A 26 -8.84 -0.31 23.98
N GLY A 27 -8.75 0.70 24.84
CA GLY A 27 -9.88 1.25 25.61
C GLY A 27 -11.00 1.85 24.76
N GLN A 28 -10.73 2.26 23.51
CA GLN A 28 -11.74 2.85 22.63
C GLN A 28 -12.72 1.82 22.04
N PHE A 29 -12.36 0.54 22.04
CA PHE A 29 -13.11 -0.49 21.31
C PHE A 29 -13.73 -1.53 22.25
N GLN A 30 -15.06 -1.50 22.38
CA GLN A 30 -15.82 -2.37 23.31
C GLN A 30 -16.13 -3.78 22.78
N SER A 31 -15.92 -4.05 21.48
CA SER A 31 -16.24 -5.36 20.88
C SER A 31 -15.25 -6.44 21.30
N LYS A 32 -15.78 -7.63 21.64
CA LYS A 32 -15.00 -8.84 21.95
C LYS A 32 -14.58 -9.61 20.69
N GLU A 33 -15.26 -9.41 19.57
CA GLU A 33 -14.94 -10.05 18.30
C GLU A 33 -14.21 -9.05 17.43
N LYS A 34 -12.87 -9.14 17.44
CA LYS A 34 -11.96 -8.40 16.55
C LYS A 34 -11.17 -9.42 15.73
N SER A 35 -10.72 -9.05 14.54
CA SER A 35 -9.81 -9.86 13.73
C SER A 35 -8.51 -10.19 14.50
N PRO A 36 -7.81 -11.29 14.18
CA PRO A 36 -6.49 -11.59 14.75
C PRO A 36 -5.48 -10.46 14.53
N VAL A 37 -5.63 -9.70 13.43
CA VAL A 37 -4.79 -8.55 13.10
C VAL A 37 -4.97 -7.43 14.12
N LEU A 38 -6.21 -6.97 14.33
CA LEU A 38 -6.48 -5.92 15.31
C LEU A 38 -6.18 -6.37 16.74
N GLN A 39 -6.48 -7.61 17.10
CA GLN A 39 -6.12 -8.13 18.42
C GLN A 39 -4.61 -8.05 18.67
N SER A 40 -3.80 -8.49 17.71
CA SER A 40 -2.34 -8.49 17.87
C SER A 40 -1.75 -7.09 17.93
N LEU A 41 -2.32 -6.13 17.17
CA LEU A 41 -1.95 -4.72 17.23
C LEU A 41 -2.28 -4.09 18.57
N LEU A 42 -3.51 -4.27 19.06
CA LEU A 42 -3.97 -3.66 20.31
C LEU A 42 -3.30 -4.26 21.54
N LEU A 43 -2.96 -5.55 21.52
CA LEU A 43 -2.19 -6.18 22.58
C LEU A 43 -0.70 -5.84 22.53
N ASN A 44 -0.21 -5.35 21.37
CA ASN A 44 1.17 -4.90 21.16
C ASN A 44 2.25 -5.89 21.69
N THR A 45 2.04 -7.19 21.48
CA THR A 45 2.91 -8.25 22.05
C THR A 45 4.15 -8.54 21.21
N GLN A 46 4.17 -8.09 19.95
CA GLN A 46 5.26 -8.32 19.02
C GLN A 46 5.33 -7.19 17.99
N PRO A 47 6.52 -6.92 17.42
CA PRO A 47 6.66 -5.95 16.36
C PRO A 47 5.94 -6.41 15.09
N LEU A 48 4.98 -5.58 14.65
CA LEU A 48 4.18 -5.76 13.44
C LEU A 48 4.36 -4.53 12.54
N LEU A 49 4.23 -4.74 11.24
CA LEU A 49 4.24 -3.69 10.24
C LEU A 49 3.18 -4.02 9.20
N PHE A 50 2.36 -3.02 8.91
CA PHE A 50 1.34 -3.07 7.88
C PHE A 50 1.47 -1.83 7.02
N GLU A 51 1.46 -2.02 5.70
CA GLU A 51 1.40 -0.95 4.73
C GLU A 51 0.06 -1.01 4.01
N GLN A 52 -0.58 0.14 3.86
CA GLN A 52 -1.82 0.30 3.10
C GLN A 52 -1.63 1.33 2.01
N MET A 53 -2.19 1.04 0.82
CA MET A 53 -2.25 2.02 -0.25
C MET A 53 -3.17 3.18 0.16
N ILE A 54 -2.73 4.41 -0.10
CA ILE A 54 -3.59 5.58 0.10
C ILE A 54 -4.77 5.50 -0.87
N TYR A 55 -5.97 5.64 -0.32
CA TYR A 55 -7.23 5.73 -1.06
C TYR A 55 -7.85 7.11 -0.90
N PRO A 56 -8.81 7.52 -1.76
CA PRO A 56 -9.24 8.91 -1.86
C PRO A 56 -9.72 9.56 -0.56
N SER A 57 -10.44 8.83 0.30
CA SER A 57 -10.88 9.38 1.59
C SER A 57 -9.73 9.57 2.59
N LEU A 58 -8.69 8.74 2.57
CA LEU A 58 -7.49 8.93 3.39
C LEU A 58 -6.67 10.13 2.89
N GLN A 59 -6.52 10.24 1.55
CA GLN A 59 -5.82 11.37 0.92
C GLN A 59 -6.45 12.71 1.32
N LYS A 60 -7.78 12.79 1.34
CA LYS A 60 -8.50 14.00 1.73
C LYS A 60 -8.12 14.46 3.15
N ILE A 61 -7.99 13.53 4.09
CA ILE A 61 -7.61 13.86 5.48
C ILE A 61 -6.15 14.35 5.53
N ILE A 62 -5.26 13.72 4.77
CA ILE A 62 -3.85 14.14 4.66
C ILE A 62 -3.76 15.55 4.08
N ASP A 63 -4.50 15.84 3.01
CA ASP A 63 -4.54 17.17 2.39
C ASP A 63 -5.07 18.21 3.38
N GLU A 64 -6.10 17.87 4.16
CA GLU A 64 -6.63 18.72 5.23
C GLU A 64 -5.59 19.00 6.32
N ILE A 65 -4.73 18.04 6.69
CA ILE A 65 -3.63 18.25 7.64
C ILE A 65 -2.53 19.14 7.05
N VAL A 66 -2.14 18.90 5.79
CA VAL A 66 -0.95 19.53 5.19
C VAL A 66 -1.24 20.92 4.64
N VAL A 67 -2.43 21.12 4.06
CA VAL A 67 -2.76 22.30 3.25
C VAL A 67 -3.58 23.33 4.05
N GLN A 68 -4.36 22.90 5.04
CA GLN A 68 -5.30 23.81 5.70
C GLN A 68 -4.63 24.63 6.80
N SER A 69 -4.63 25.96 6.64
CA SER A 69 -4.31 26.86 7.75
C SER A 69 -5.46 26.90 8.74
N THR A 70 -5.20 26.48 9.97
CA THR A 70 -6.12 26.61 11.10
C THR A 70 -5.62 27.73 12.01
N ASP A 71 -6.53 28.42 12.68
CA ASP A 71 -6.14 29.37 13.73
C ASP A 71 -5.26 28.67 14.78
N LYS A 72 -4.16 29.30 15.17
CA LYS A 72 -3.18 28.72 16.13
C LYS A 72 -3.81 28.29 17.45
N THR A 73 -4.90 28.94 17.85
CA THR A 73 -5.67 28.60 19.05
C THR A 73 -6.24 27.18 18.99
N PHE A 74 -6.63 26.72 17.80
CA PHE A 74 -7.28 25.42 17.59
C PHE A 74 -6.40 24.38 16.89
N GLU A 75 -5.20 24.76 16.43
CA GLU A 75 -4.31 23.92 15.63
C GLU A 75 -4.07 22.53 16.23
N LEU A 76 -3.64 22.44 17.49
CA LEU A 76 -3.37 21.15 18.13
C LEU A 76 -4.63 20.29 18.27
N PHE A 77 -5.77 20.90 18.58
CA PHE A 77 -7.04 20.18 18.72
C PHE A 77 -7.53 19.65 17.37
N TYR A 78 -7.42 20.47 16.32
CA TYR A 78 -7.71 20.07 14.96
C TYR A 78 -6.83 18.90 14.49
N LEU A 79 -5.51 18.99 14.70
CA LEU A 79 -4.57 17.93 14.35
C LEU A 79 -4.87 16.64 15.11
N ARG A 80 -5.25 16.71 16.39
CA ARG A 80 -5.66 15.54 17.15
C ARG A 80 -6.89 14.85 16.55
N ILE A 81 -7.92 15.61 16.17
CA ILE A 81 -9.12 15.05 15.51
C ILE A 81 -8.72 14.34 14.21
N LYS A 82 -7.88 14.97 13.39
CA LYS A 82 -7.44 14.41 12.12
C LYS A 82 -6.59 13.16 12.29
N ALA A 83 -5.72 13.12 13.30
CA ALA A 83 -4.95 11.94 13.66
C ALA A 83 -5.84 10.79 14.11
N GLU A 84 -6.84 11.04 14.97
CA GLU A 84 -7.79 10.01 15.40
C GLU A 84 -8.65 9.52 14.23
N GLU A 85 -9.04 10.39 13.29
CA GLU A 85 -9.75 10.03 12.06
C GLU A 85 -8.91 9.09 11.17
N LEU A 86 -7.63 9.42 10.92
CA LEU A 86 -6.70 8.58 10.16
C LEU A 86 -6.53 7.20 10.78
N VAL A 87 -6.35 7.16 12.11
CA VAL A 87 -6.14 5.91 12.85
C VAL A 87 -7.39 5.05 12.81
N CYS A 88 -8.58 5.62 13.02
CA CYS A 88 -9.84 4.90 12.93
C CYS A 88 -10.01 4.27 11.54
N GLN A 89 -9.76 5.03 10.48
CA GLN A 89 -9.86 4.52 9.12
C GLN A 89 -8.86 3.39 8.85
N LEU A 90 -7.60 3.54 9.26
CA LEU A 90 -6.58 2.50 9.13
C LEU A 90 -7.02 1.21 9.84
N LEU A 91 -7.49 1.31 11.08
CA LEU A 91 -7.93 0.15 11.85
C LEU A 91 -9.14 -0.54 11.21
N MET A 92 -10.08 0.22 10.65
CA MET A 92 -11.20 -0.35 9.90
C MET A 92 -10.75 -1.13 8.66
N GLU A 93 -9.70 -0.67 7.95
CA GLU A 93 -9.14 -1.42 6.82
C GLU A 93 -8.34 -2.64 7.27
N LEU A 94 -7.60 -2.55 8.38
CA LEU A 94 -6.87 -3.68 8.93
C LEU A 94 -7.80 -4.78 9.46
N GLU A 95 -8.98 -4.42 9.98
CA GLU A 95 -9.99 -5.37 10.45
C GLU A 95 -10.54 -6.25 9.31
N LYS A 96 -10.55 -5.73 8.08
CA LYS A 96 -11.00 -6.50 6.91
C LYS A 96 -9.99 -7.55 6.45
N ARG A 97 -8.75 -7.50 6.94
CA ARG A 97 -7.72 -8.43 6.48
C ARG A 97 -7.94 -9.83 7.07
N ASP A 98 -7.67 -10.84 6.25
CA ASP A 98 -8.01 -12.24 6.53
C ASP A 98 -6.86 -13.05 7.15
N GLU A 99 -5.77 -12.40 7.57
CA GLU A 99 -4.62 -13.11 8.14
C GLU A 99 -4.98 -13.76 9.47
N LYS A 100 -5.02 -15.09 9.45
CA LYS A 100 -5.26 -15.92 10.64
C LYS A 100 -4.07 -15.96 11.60
N GLN A 101 -2.87 -15.72 11.08
CA GLN A 101 -1.63 -15.82 11.82
C GLN A 101 -0.68 -14.72 11.41
N LEU A 102 -0.13 -14.04 12.41
CA LEU A 102 0.88 -13.01 12.26
C LEU A 102 2.24 -13.50 12.75
N TYR A 103 3.28 -12.96 12.14
CA TYR A 103 4.67 -13.30 12.39
C TYR A 103 5.42 -12.07 12.83
N ALA A 104 6.17 -12.19 13.92
CA ALA A 104 7.08 -11.15 14.39
C ALA A 104 8.04 -10.75 13.26
N LEU A 105 8.18 -9.45 13.05
CA LEU A 105 9.10 -8.89 12.08
C LEU A 105 10.37 -8.41 12.78
N ASN A 106 11.51 -8.64 12.13
CA ASN A 106 12.78 -8.01 12.51
C ASN A 106 13.21 -7.04 11.40
N SER A 107 14.12 -6.13 11.72
CA SER A 107 14.55 -5.08 10.79
C SER A 107 15.14 -5.64 9.49
N ARG A 108 15.85 -6.78 9.53
CA ARG A 108 16.42 -7.41 8.32
C ARG A 108 15.33 -7.95 7.40
N ASP A 109 14.33 -8.60 7.98
CA ASP A 109 13.19 -9.10 7.21
C ASP A 109 12.42 -7.95 6.57
N ILE A 110 12.20 -6.85 7.29
CA ILE A 110 11.53 -5.66 6.75
C ILE A 110 12.32 -5.08 5.58
N GLN A 111 13.61 -4.79 5.78
CA GLN A 111 14.49 -4.24 4.73
C GLN A 111 14.51 -5.12 3.47
N ALA A 112 14.62 -6.44 3.65
CA ALA A 112 14.63 -7.38 2.52
C ALA A 112 13.30 -7.40 1.76
N ILE A 113 12.16 -7.32 2.46
CA ILE A 113 10.83 -7.26 1.83
C ILE A 113 10.64 -5.95 1.05
N TYR A 114 11.10 -4.82 1.59
CA TYR A 114 11.02 -3.55 0.88
C TYR A 114 11.93 -3.50 -0.34
N LYS A 115 13.13 -4.08 -0.26
CA LYS A 115 13.99 -4.25 -1.43
C LYS A 115 13.32 -5.08 -2.53
N VAL A 116 12.62 -6.16 -2.15
CA VAL A 116 11.82 -6.96 -3.10
C VAL A 116 10.72 -6.11 -3.75
N LYS A 117 10.01 -5.30 -2.96
CA LYS A 117 9.00 -4.37 -3.48
C LYS A 117 9.62 -3.39 -4.48
N GLU A 118 10.71 -2.72 -4.14
CA GLU A 118 11.40 -1.75 -5.01
C GLU A 118 11.80 -2.40 -6.34
N GLN A 119 12.54 -3.51 -6.30
CA GLN A 119 12.98 -4.20 -7.52
C GLN A 119 11.82 -4.64 -8.42
N MET A 120 10.73 -5.11 -7.80
CA MET A 120 9.53 -5.53 -8.52
C MET A 120 8.80 -4.35 -9.17
N LEU A 121 8.79 -3.18 -8.54
CA LEU A 121 8.12 -1.99 -9.06
C LEU A 121 8.98 -1.20 -10.06
N GLU A 122 10.30 -1.40 -10.05
CA GLU A 122 11.21 -0.86 -11.08
C GLU A 122 11.04 -1.54 -12.45
N HIS A 123 10.51 -2.78 -12.49
CA HIS A 123 10.41 -3.61 -13.69
C HIS A 123 8.98 -4.09 -13.94
N LEU A 124 8.06 -3.16 -14.22
CA LEU A 124 6.64 -3.49 -14.39
C LEU A 124 6.32 -4.24 -15.69
N GLU A 125 7.22 -4.21 -16.67
CA GLU A 125 7.11 -4.93 -17.93
C GLU A 125 7.31 -6.45 -17.78
N THR A 126 8.03 -6.87 -16.73
CA THR A 126 8.40 -8.28 -16.52
C THR A 126 7.70 -8.84 -15.27
N PRO A 127 6.89 -9.92 -15.40
CA PRO A 127 6.26 -10.53 -14.23
C PRO A 127 7.30 -11.07 -13.23
N PRO A 128 7.12 -10.83 -11.91
CA PRO A 128 8.09 -11.23 -10.91
C PRO A 128 8.14 -12.75 -10.75
N LEU A 129 9.36 -13.31 -10.73
CA LEU A 129 9.59 -14.71 -10.41
C LEU A 129 9.89 -14.87 -8.92
N ILE A 130 9.00 -15.56 -8.21
CA ILE A 130 9.10 -15.72 -6.75
C ILE A 130 10.45 -16.29 -6.31
N ASN A 131 11.01 -17.24 -7.05
CA ASN A 131 12.29 -17.86 -6.69
C ASN A 131 13.45 -16.85 -6.75
N GLU A 132 13.43 -15.95 -7.74
CA GLU A 132 14.45 -14.90 -7.90
C GLU A 132 14.33 -13.87 -6.79
N LEU A 133 13.10 -13.43 -6.49
CA LEU A 133 12.84 -12.52 -5.37
C LEU A 133 13.24 -13.14 -4.02
N ALA A 134 12.99 -14.44 -3.84
CA ALA A 134 13.35 -15.16 -2.61
C ALA A 134 14.87 -15.22 -2.42
N VAL A 135 15.62 -15.50 -3.50
CA VAL A 135 17.08 -15.47 -3.50
C VAL A 135 17.60 -14.07 -3.18
N CYS A 136 17.05 -13.02 -3.80
CA CYS A 136 17.45 -11.64 -3.51
C CYS A 136 17.20 -11.24 -2.06
N ALA A 137 16.07 -11.67 -1.49
CA ALA A 137 15.70 -11.41 -0.10
C ALA A 137 16.46 -12.28 0.92
N GLY A 138 17.22 -13.28 0.48
CA GLY A 138 17.83 -14.26 1.39
C GLY A 138 16.80 -15.08 2.17
N MET A 139 15.63 -15.35 1.57
CA MET A 139 14.50 -16.02 2.21
C MET A 139 14.09 -17.29 1.45
N SER A 140 13.39 -18.19 2.13
CA SER A 140 12.65 -19.23 1.41
C SER A 140 11.44 -18.60 0.69
N PRO A 141 10.99 -19.15 -0.44
CA PRO A 141 9.79 -18.67 -1.14
C PRO A 141 8.55 -18.60 -0.26
N SER A 142 8.38 -19.56 0.65
CA SER A 142 7.27 -19.58 1.61
C SER A 142 7.35 -18.46 2.63
N LYS A 143 8.54 -18.15 3.16
CA LYS A 143 8.74 -17.04 4.09
C LYS A 143 8.47 -15.71 3.39
N LEU A 144 9.01 -15.52 2.18
CA LEU A 144 8.80 -14.32 1.37
C LEU A 144 7.32 -14.05 1.12
N LYS A 145 6.58 -15.02 0.53
CA LYS A 145 5.14 -14.86 0.23
C LYS A 145 4.34 -14.45 1.46
N ARG A 146 4.65 -15.07 2.60
CA ARG A 146 3.94 -14.88 3.85
C ARG A 146 4.18 -13.51 4.46
N LEU A 147 5.45 -13.09 4.57
CA LEU A 147 5.80 -11.77 5.09
C LEU A 147 5.34 -10.64 4.16
N PHE A 148 5.46 -10.84 2.84
CA PHE A 148 4.95 -9.89 1.86
C PHE A 148 3.44 -9.70 2.00
N LYS A 149 2.66 -10.80 2.07
CA LYS A 149 1.20 -10.70 2.28
C LYS A 149 0.88 -10.01 3.61
N GLN A 150 1.56 -10.35 4.69
CA GLN A 150 1.33 -9.72 5.99
C GLN A 150 1.55 -8.21 5.94
N ILE A 151 2.67 -7.75 5.36
CA ILE A 151 3.00 -6.33 5.29
C ILE A 151 2.02 -5.61 4.36
N PHE A 152 1.89 -6.04 3.11
CA PHE A 152 1.16 -5.30 2.07
C PHE A 152 -0.33 -5.70 1.91
N GLY A 153 -0.81 -6.69 2.66
CA GLY A 153 -2.18 -7.22 2.59
C GLY A 153 -2.49 -8.05 1.34
N ASN A 154 -1.55 -8.15 0.40
CA ASN A 154 -1.76 -8.75 -0.91
C ASN A 154 -0.66 -9.75 -1.29
N SER A 155 -0.98 -10.68 -2.19
CA SER A 155 0.07 -11.54 -2.77
C SER A 155 1.02 -10.71 -3.64
N ILE A 156 2.27 -11.16 -3.76
CA ILE A 156 3.30 -10.51 -4.59
C ILE A 156 2.80 -10.24 -6.01
N PHE A 157 2.18 -11.24 -6.64
CA PHE A 157 1.67 -11.10 -8.01
C PHE A 157 0.50 -10.13 -8.10
N SER A 158 -0.45 -10.19 -7.17
CA SER A 158 -1.58 -9.23 -7.16
C SER A 158 -1.07 -7.81 -6.96
N TYR A 159 -0.17 -7.61 -6.01
CA TYR A 159 0.42 -6.29 -5.74
C TYR A 159 1.19 -5.75 -6.96
N TYR A 160 2.03 -6.57 -7.59
CA TYR A 160 2.67 -6.23 -8.86
C TYR A 160 1.65 -5.83 -9.94
N GLN A 161 0.60 -6.63 -10.10
CA GLN A 161 -0.40 -6.43 -11.13
C GLN A 161 -1.17 -5.12 -10.91
N ASP A 162 -1.47 -4.77 -9.65
CA ASP A 162 -2.12 -3.52 -9.29
C ASP A 162 -1.27 -2.31 -9.68
N PHE A 163 0.02 -2.33 -9.36
CA PHE A 163 0.93 -1.25 -9.73
C PHE A 163 1.16 -1.15 -11.24
N ARG A 164 1.30 -2.29 -11.92
CA ARG A 164 1.40 -2.36 -13.38
C ARG A 164 0.20 -1.71 -14.06
N MET A 165 -1.01 -1.95 -13.56
CA MET A 165 -2.23 -1.36 -14.13
C MET A 165 -2.40 0.12 -13.76
N LYS A 166 -1.97 0.54 -12.56
CA LYS A 166 -1.91 1.97 -12.20
C LYS A 166 -0.94 2.74 -13.10
N GLU A 167 0.23 2.18 -13.38
CA GLU A 167 1.18 2.80 -14.29
C GLU A 167 0.65 2.84 -15.72
N ALA A 168 0.04 1.76 -16.20
CA ALA A 168 -0.65 1.76 -17.48
C ALA A 168 -1.71 2.89 -17.56
N ALA A 169 -2.49 3.09 -16.51
CA ALA A 169 -3.49 4.16 -16.45
C ALA A 169 -2.83 5.56 -16.46
N ARG A 170 -1.71 5.72 -15.74
CA ARG A 170 -0.92 6.95 -15.72
C ARG A 170 -0.40 7.30 -17.11
N LEU A 171 0.24 6.34 -17.80
CA LEU A 171 0.77 6.51 -19.16
C LEU A 171 -0.31 6.89 -20.18
N LEU A 172 -1.50 6.29 -20.09
CA LEU A 172 -2.63 6.65 -20.95
C LEU A 172 -3.16 8.06 -20.69
N LYS A 173 -3.14 8.50 -19.42
CA LYS A 173 -3.73 9.77 -18.98
C LYS A 173 -2.78 10.95 -19.14
N GLU A 174 -1.56 10.80 -18.65
CA GLU A 174 -0.59 11.88 -18.52
C GLU A 174 0.28 12.01 -19.77
N GLU A 175 0.72 10.87 -20.33
CA GLU A 175 1.62 10.83 -21.49
C GLU A 175 0.87 10.69 -22.82
N LYS A 176 -0.45 10.49 -22.77
CA LYS A 176 -1.35 10.36 -23.93
C LYS A 176 -0.90 9.28 -24.93
N LEU A 177 -0.21 8.24 -24.44
CA LEU A 177 0.20 7.10 -25.25
C LEU A 177 -1.02 6.31 -25.74
N SER A 178 -0.88 5.65 -26.87
CA SER A 178 -1.90 4.75 -27.39
C SER A 178 -2.01 3.48 -26.54
N VAL A 179 -3.20 2.86 -26.56
CA VAL A 179 -3.45 1.57 -25.90
C VAL A 179 -2.42 0.49 -26.29
N SER A 180 -1.98 0.49 -27.55
CA SER A 180 -0.94 -0.44 -28.04
C SER A 180 0.42 -0.15 -27.43
N GLU A 181 0.86 1.11 -27.41
CA GLU A 181 2.16 1.50 -26.85
C GLU A 181 2.24 1.14 -25.36
N VAL A 182 1.21 1.49 -24.60
CA VAL A 182 1.13 1.16 -23.17
C VAL A 182 1.10 -0.36 -22.96
N GLY A 183 0.34 -1.11 -23.77
CA GLY A 183 0.30 -2.57 -23.67
C GLY A 183 1.69 -3.20 -23.85
N TYR A 184 2.45 -2.74 -24.85
CA TYR A 184 3.81 -3.24 -25.10
C TYR A 184 4.81 -2.78 -24.04
N GLN A 185 4.75 -1.53 -23.59
CA GLN A 185 5.60 -1.03 -22.50
C GLN A 185 5.35 -1.77 -21.20
N MET A 186 4.11 -2.17 -20.94
CA MET A 186 3.79 -3.02 -19.80
C MET A 186 4.15 -4.48 -20.05
N GLY A 187 4.76 -4.87 -21.16
CA GLY A 187 5.23 -6.23 -21.44
C GLY A 187 4.15 -7.22 -21.91
N PHE A 188 3.00 -6.73 -22.39
CA PHE A 188 2.00 -7.61 -22.99
C PHE A 188 2.32 -7.86 -24.47
N THR A 189 2.48 -9.13 -24.84
CA THR A 189 2.57 -9.55 -26.26
C THR A 189 1.20 -9.65 -26.93
N ASN A 190 0.12 -9.74 -26.15
CA ASN A 190 -1.25 -9.82 -26.61
C ASN A 190 -2.08 -8.65 -26.05
N LEU A 191 -2.41 -7.69 -26.92
CA LEU A 191 -3.18 -6.49 -26.57
C LEU A 191 -4.64 -6.79 -26.16
N SER A 192 -5.22 -7.89 -26.62
CA SER A 192 -6.54 -8.34 -26.17
C SER A 192 -6.49 -8.82 -24.72
N HIS A 193 -5.41 -9.52 -24.34
CA HIS A 193 -5.17 -9.91 -22.95
C HIS A 193 -4.93 -8.68 -22.07
N PHE A 194 -4.07 -7.75 -22.51
CA PHE A 194 -3.87 -6.47 -21.82
C PHE A 194 -5.20 -5.75 -21.55
N SER A 195 -6.01 -5.58 -22.60
CA SER A 195 -7.30 -4.90 -22.49
C SER A 195 -8.24 -5.58 -21.48
N ARG A 196 -8.26 -6.91 -21.44
CA ARG A 196 -9.06 -7.66 -20.48
C ARG A 196 -8.61 -7.39 -19.04
N VAL A 197 -7.31 -7.56 -18.78
CA VAL A 197 -6.74 -7.39 -17.44
C VAL A 197 -6.89 -5.94 -16.95
N PHE A 198 -6.69 -4.96 -17.83
CA PHE A 198 -6.89 -3.54 -17.50
C PHE A 198 -8.35 -3.23 -17.14
N ASN A 199 -9.31 -3.75 -17.92
CA ASN A 199 -10.74 -3.52 -17.66
C ASN A 199 -11.19 -4.17 -16.35
N GLU A 200 -10.72 -5.38 -16.08
CA GLU A 200 -11.00 -6.10 -14.83
C GLU A 200 -10.45 -5.32 -13.63
N HIS A 201 -9.27 -4.71 -13.77
CA HIS A 201 -8.61 -3.98 -12.68
C HIS A 201 -9.23 -2.60 -12.40
N LEU A 202 -9.58 -1.83 -13.44
CA LEU A 202 -10.09 -0.46 -13.27
C LEU A 202 -11.62 -0.36 -13.25
N GLY A 203 -12.33 -1.48 -13.42
CA GLY A 203 -13.79 -1.51 -13.42
C GLY A 203 -14.44 -0.73 -14.58
N MET A 204 -13.64 -0.29 -15.56
CA MET A 204 -14.11 0.47 -16.72
C MET A 204 -13.38 0.06 -17.99
N LYS A 205 -14.03 0.24 -19.14
CA LYS A 205 -13.43 -0.15 -20.42
C LYS A 205 -12.26 0.78 -20.77
N LEU A 206 -11.09 0.20 -21.06
CA LEU A 206 -9.85 0.84 -21.48
C LEU A 206 -10.05 1.86 -22.62
N LYS A 207 -10.90 1.53 -23.60
CA LYS A 207 -11.27 2.46 -24.69
C LYS A 207 -12.06 3.69 -24.21
N GLN A 208 -12.87 3.56 -23.17
CA GLN A 208 -13.58 4.68 -22.56
C GLN A 208 -12.61 5.52 -21.71
N PHE A 209 -11.71 4.87 -20.96
CA PHE A 209 -10.69 5.55 -20.16
C PHE A 209 -9.78 6.42 -21.03
N SER A 210 -9.26 5.89 -22.14
CA SER A 210 -8.42 6.63 -23.09
C SER A 210 -9.15 7.81 -23.77
N ARG A 211 -10.45 7.67 -24.08
CA ARG A 211 -11.26 8.73 -24.72
C ARG A 211 -11.62 9.89 -23.79
N LEU A 212 -11.86 9.61 -22.50
CA LEU A 212 -12.18 10.63 -21.49
C LEU A 212 -11.03 11.61 -21.22
N GLN A 213 -9.81 11.27 -21.61
CA GLN A 213 -8.61 12.08 -21.38
C GLN A 213 -8.05 12.72 -22.66
N SER A 214 -8.66 12.41 -23.82
CA SER A 214 -8.29 12.94 -25.14
C SER A 214 -9.14 14.14 -25.58
N GLY A 215 -10.08 14.59 -24.76
CA GLY A 215 -10.90 15.79 -24.95
C GLY A 215 -10.72 16.75 -23.79
#